data_AF-A0A7C3TWP1-F1
#
_entry.id   AF-A0A7C3TWP1-F1
#
_cell.length_a   1.000
_cell.length_b   1.000
_cell.length_c   1.000
_cell.angle_alpha   90.00
_cell.angle_beta   90.00
_cell.angle_gamma   90.00
#
_symmetry.space_group_name_H-M   'P 1'
#
loop_
_entity.id
_entity.type
_entity.pdbx_description
1 polymer ?
#
loop_
_entity_poly.entity_id
_entity_poly.type
_entity_poly.pdbx_seq_one_letter_code
_entity_poly.pdbx_strand_id
1 'polypeptide(L)' 'MIRLVAVDIDGTITSLDRKLYLPAVEAVRKLEESGIPVVISTGVLPGSSDPEVAAIG' A
#
# COMPACT_ATOMS: atom_id res chain seq x y z
N MET A 1 16.18 10.99 -11.91
CA MET A 1 14.81 11.51 -11.73
C MET A 1 13.90 10.31 -11.53
N ILE A 2 13.16 10.25 -10.43
CA ILE A 2 12.19 9.19 -10.18
C ILE A 2 10.94 9.48 -11.02
N ARG A 3 10.41 8.47 -11.71
CA ARG A 3 9.26 8.61 -12.61
C ARG A 3 7.99 7.92 -12.10
N LEU A 4 8.16 7.00 -11.14
CA LEU A 4 7.10 6.18 -10.56
C LEU A 4 7.65 5.53 -9.28
N VAL A 5 6.78 5.28 -8.32
CA VAL A 5 7.09 4.45 -7.14
C VAL A 5 6.09 3.30 -7.08
N ALA A 6 6.59 2.06 -7.02
CA ALA A 6 5.79 0.89 -6.72
C ALA A 6 5.89 0.59 -5.22
N VAL A 7 4.75 0.36 -4.57
CA VAL A 7 4.68 0.18 -3.10
C VAL A 7 3.93 -1.12 -2.79
N ASP A 8 4.56 -2.00 -2.02
CA ASP A 8 3.92 -3.21 -1.49
C ASP A 8 2.99 -2.88 -0.30
N ILE A 9 2.10 -3.80 0.06
CA ILE A 9 1.16 -3.62 1.17
C ILE A 9 1.73 -4.22 2.46
N ASP A 10 1.87 -5.54 2.51
CA ASP A 10 2.08 -6.29 3.75
C ASP A 10 3.50 -6.10 4.30
N GLY A 11 3.60 -5.55 5.51
CA GLY A 11 4.89 -5.23 6.12
C GLY A 11 5.61 -4.03 5.51
N THR A 12 4.98 -3.36 4.52
CA THR A 12 5.49 -2.14 3.88
C THR A 12 4.66 -0.92 4.29
N ILE A 13 3.37 -0.87 3.94
CA ILE A 13 2.44 0.20 4.39
C ILE A 13 1.59 -0.24 5.58
N THR A 14 1.63 -1.53 5.92
CA THR A 14 1.04 -2.07 7.14
C THR A 14 2.10 -2.30 8.22
N SER A 15 1.69 -2.14 9.48
CA SER A 15 2.50 -2.53 10.65
C SER A 15 2.53 -4.04 10.84
N LEU A 16 3.33 -4.52 11.80
CA LEU A 16 3.45 -5.96 12.11
C LEU A 16 2.12 -6.62 12.52
N ASP A 17 1.16 -5.84 13.02
CA ASP A 17 -0.22 -6.29 13.31
C ASP A 17 -1.16 -6.18 12.10
N ARG A 18 -0.59 -5.96 10.90
CA ARG A 18 -1.26 -5.87 9.59
C ARG A 18 -2.28 -4.74 9.45
N LYS A 19 -2.26 -3.77 10.36
CA LYS A 19 -3.05 -2.54 10.23
C LYS A 19 -2.30 -1.53 9.39
N LEU A 20 -3.02 -0.60 8.77
CA LEU A 20 -2.40 0.51 8.06
C LEU A 20 -1.55 1.34 9.00
N TYR A 21 -0.28 1.52 8.65
CA TYR A 21 0.60 2.44 9.34
C TYR A 21 0.41 3.84 8.73
N LEU A 22 -0.36 4.69 9.42
CA LEU A 22 -0.76 6.01 8.91
C LEU A 22 0.42 6.88 8.41
N PRO A 23 1.58 6.92 9.07
CA PRO A 23 2.73 7.66 8.55
C PRO A 23 3.25 7.17 7.19
N ALA A 24 3.15 5.86 6.90
CA ALA A 24 3.48 5.34 5.57
C ALA A 24 2.47 5.82 4.52
N VAL A 25 1.18 5.86 4.86
CA VAL A 25 0.13 6.39 3.99
C VAL A 25 0.34 7.89 3.72
N GLU A 26 0.69 8.67 4.73
CA GLU A 26 1.02 10.09 4.56
C GLU A 26 2.24 10.31 3.66
N ALA A 27 3.25 9.44 3.75
CA ALA A 27 4.42 9.50 2.88
C ALA A 27 4.06 9.19 1.42
N VAL A 28 3.19 8.21 1.18
CA VAL A 28 2.65 7.90 -0.15
C VAL A 28 1.89 9.11 -0.71
N ARG A 29 1.02 9.75 0.07
CA ARG A 29 0.30 10.95 -0.36
C ARG A 29 1.23 12.09 -0.74
N LYS A 30 2.29 12.33 0.04
CA LYS A 30 3.31 13.36 -0.28
C LYS A 30 4.00 13.09 -1.62
N LEU A 31 4.24 11.82 -1.96
CA LEU A 31 4.80 11.46 -3.27
C LEU A 31 3.81 11.80 -4.39
N GLU A 32 2.55 11.42 -4.25
CA GLU A 32 1.49 11.73 -5.23
C GLU A 32 1.32 13.25 -5.40
N GLU A 33 1.25 14.01 -4.30
CA GLU A 33 1.14 15.47 -4.28
C GLU A 33 2.35 16.16 -4.93
N SER A 34 3.52 15.54 -4.88
CA SER A 34 4.73 16.03 -5.57
C SER A 34 4.73 15.73 -7.09
N GLY A 35 3.69 15.10 -7.61
CA GLY A 35 3.55 14.73 -9.02
C GLY A 35 4.24 13.41 -9.39
N ILE A 36 4.63 12.60 -8.41
CA ILE A 36 5.21 11.27 -8.65
C ILE A 36 4.08 10.24 -8.60
N PRO A 37 3.79 9.52 -9.70
CA PRO A 37 2.81 8.45 -9.70
C PRO A 37 3.20 7.33 -8.73
N VAL A 38 2.22 6.85 -7.96
CA VAL A 38 2.37 5.69 -7.08
C VAL A 38 1.48 4.55 -7.57
N VAL A 39 2.01 3.33 -7.56
CA VAL A 39 1.26 2.10 -7.88
C VAL A 39 1.37 1.14 -6.72
N ILE A 40 0.24 0.58 -6.30
CA ILE A 40 0.21 -0.49 -5.30
C ILE A 40 0.56 -1.81 -5.98
N SER A 41 1.57 -2.49 -5.46
CA SER A 41 2.11 -3.74 -5.99
C SER A 41 1.99 -4.82 -4.91
N THR A 42 0.85 -5.50 -4.86
CA THR A 42 0.60 -6.58 -3.91
C THR A 42 0.47 -7.93 -4.62
N GLY A 43 0.86 -9.01 -3.95
CA GLY A 43 0.61 -10.38 -4.41
C GLY A 43 -0.83 -10.85 -4.19
N VAL A 44 -1.67 -10.01 -3.58
CA VAL A 44 -3.01 -10.35 -3.14
C VAL A 44 -4.07 -9.90 -4.15
N LEU A 45 -4.98 -10.80 -4.53
CA LEU A 45 -6.04 -10.52 -5.50
C LEU A 45 -7.30 -9.94 -4.82
N PRO A 46 -7.89 -8.85 -5.35
CA PRO A 46 -9.19 -8.36 -4.91
C PRO A 46 -10.27 -9.45 -5.04
N GLY A 47 -10.97 -9.75 -3.95
CA GLY A 47 -12.00 -10.79 -3.91
C GLY A 47 -11.48 -12.23 -3.77
N SER A 48 -10.20 -12.43 -3.47
CA SER A 48 -9.72 -13.75 -3.07
C SER A 48 -10.40 -14.18 -1.77
N SER A 49 -10.72 -15.47 -1.66
CA SER A 49 -11.19 -16.12 -0.41
C SER A 49 -10.07 -16.28 0.61
N ASP A 50 -8.96 -15.58 0.39
CA ASP A 50 -7.89 -15.49 1.35
C ASP A 50 -8.45 -14.76 2.58
N PRO A 51 -8.42 -15.39 3.78
CA PRO A 51 -8.88 -14.74 5.00
C PRO A 51 -8.19 -13.39 5.25
N GLU A 52 -7.04 -13.14 4.62
CA GLU A 52 -6.31 -11.87 4.69
C GLU A 52 -6.95 -10.72 3.87
N VAL A 53 -7.72 -11.01 2.82
CA VAL A 53 -8.45 -9.99 2.02
C VAL A 53 -9.82 -9.69 2.58
N ALA A 54 -10.48 -10.69 3.15
CA ALA A 54 -11.82 -10.57 3.71
C ALA A 54 -11.89 -9.59 4.90
N ALA A 55 -10.74 -9.27 5.54
CA ALA A 55 -10.64 -8.34 6.66
C ALA A 55 -10.57 -6.85 6.25
N ILE A 56 -10.48 -6.55 4.95
CA ILE A 56 -10.40 -5.17 4.40
C ILE A 56 -11.73 -4.76 3.73
N GLY A 57 -12.79 -5.58 3.88
CA GLY A 57 -14.17 -5.27 3.50
C GLY A 57 -14.99 -4.78 4.67
#